data_AF-A0A5E6UIQ3-F1
#
_entry.id   AF-A0A5E6UIQ3-F1
#
_cell.length_a   1.000
_cell.length_b   1.000
_cell.length_c   1.000
_cell.angle_alpha   90.00
_cell.angle_beta   90.00
_cell.angle_gamma   90.00
#
_symmetry.space_group_name_H-M   'P 1'
#
loop_
_entity.id
_entity.type
_entity.pdbx_description
1 polymer ?
#
loop_
_entity_poly.entity_id
_entity_poly.type
_entity_poly.pdbx_seq_one_letter_code
_entity_poly.pdbx_strand_id
1 'polypeptide(L)'
;MSAASISNLINKLGESHENLVAQGLISSEKLHELYPGRDLLHIDLEAGLNLSFWAETKQFEALFITLKKVMSGIVEYTGELPPPYSSEMTQSDVHAIFGQPMESRGPIKMPKPMGQTGGWESYPLDPAIYPGKKIVFQYTAAMEVKTLIFTLIDKGHD
;
A
#
# COMPACT_ATOMS: atom_id res chain seq x y z
N MET A 1 9.29 10.12 5.11
CA MET A 1 10.33 9.15 5.53
C MET A 1 11.43 9.03 4.45
N SER A 2 12.54 8.30 4.70
CA SER A 2 13.56 8.01 3.66
C SER A 2 13.26 6.72 2.90
N ALA A 3 13.87 6.52 1.73
CA ALA A 3 13.70 5.30 0.93
C ALA A 3 14.09 4.03 1.70
N ALA A 4 15.17 4.09 2.48
CA ALA A 4 15.63 2.96 3.29
C ALA A 4 14.63 2.57 4.38
N SER A 5 13.97 3.57 4.98
CA SER A 5 12.94 3.32 5.99
C SER A 5 11.69 2.68 5.39
N ILE A 6 11.27 3.09 4.18
CA ILE A 6 10.17 2.43 3.47
C ILE A 6 10.53 0.98 3.14
N SER A 7 11.74 0.71 2.61
CA SER A 7 12.21 -0.67 2.38
C SER A 7 12.19 -1.51 3.66
N ASN A 8 12.57 -0.91 4.80
CA ASN A 8 12.53 -1.58 6.08
C ASN A 8 11.09 -1.93 6.49
N LEU A 9 10.12 -1.01 6.31
CA LEU A 9 8.71 -1.33 6.56
C LEU A 9 8.20 -2.46 5.66
N ILE A 10 8.54 -2.46 4.37
CA ILE A 10 8.14 -3.54 3.44
C ILE A 10 8.71 -4.90 3.91
N ASN A 11 9.96 -4.92 4.37
CA ASN A 11 10.57 -6.14 4.93
C ASN A 11 9.82 -6.68 6.15
N LYS A 12 9.20 -5.78 6.93
CA LYS A 12 8.53 -6.08 8.19
C LYS A 12 7.05 -6.45 8.05
N LEU A 13 6.50 -6.46 6.84
CA LEU A 13 5.18 -7.04 6.58
C LEU A 13 5.13 -8.48 7.12
N GLY A 14 4.08 -8.76 7.90
CA GLY A 14 3.89 -10.01 8.64
C GLY A 14 4.35 -9.97 10.10
N GLU A 15 5.09 -8.96 10.54
CA GLU A 15 5.44 -8.79 11.96
C GLU A 15 4.28 -8.25 12.80
N SER A 16 4.32 -8.44 14.11
CA SER A 16 3.33 -7.89 15.03
C SER A 16 3.53 -6.38 15.26
N HIS A 17 2.45 -5.67 15.56
CA HIS A 17 2.48 -4.28 16.00
C HIS A 17 3.50 -4.05 17.14
N GLU A 18 3.51 -4.93 18.15
CA GLU A 18 4.44 -4.82 19.29
C GLU A 18 5.91 -4.89 18.85
N ASN A 19 6.25 -5.75 17.90
CA ASN A 19 7.61 -5.86 17.39
C ASN A 19 8.03 -4.60 16.62
N LEU A 20 7.11 -4.01 15.85
CA LEU A 20 7.38 -2.76 15.13
C LEU A 20 7.64 -1.59 16.10
N VAL A 21 6.86 -1.51 17.18
CA VAL A 21 7.06 -0.52 18.25
C VAL A 21 8.40 -0.74 18.97
N ALA A 22 8.71 -1.99 19.34
CA ALA A 22 9.96 -2.33 20.02
C ALA A 22 11.21 -2.02 19.17
N GLN A 23 11.09 -2.12 17.84
CA GLN A 23 12.14 -1.74 16.88
C GLN A 23 12.17 -0.24 16.56
N GLY A 24 11.24 0.56 17.11
CA GLY A 24 11.15 1.99 16.86
C GLY A 24 10.72 2.37 15.44
N LEU A 25 10.05 1.46 14.72
CA LEU A 25 9.59 1.70 13.34
C LEU A 25 8.27 2.48 13.28
N ILE A 26 7.46 2.34 14.32
CA ILE A 26 6.19 3.06 14.50
C ILE A 26 6.07 3.50 15.96
N SER A 27 5.25 4.53 16.21
CA SER A 27 4.93 4.95 17.57
C SER A 27 4.04 3.90 18.27
N SER A 28 4.00 3.93 19.61
CA SER A 28 3.09 3.10 20.41
C SER A 28 1.64 3.61 20.38
N GLU A 29 1.27 4.33 19.33
CA GLU A 29 -0.07 4.87 19.16
C GLU A 29 -1.11 3.77 19.05
N LYS A 30 -2.33 4.10 19.47
CA LYS A 30 -3.41 3.13 19.45
C LYS A 30 -3.89 2.92 18.01
N LEU A 31 -3.83 1.68 17.57
CA LEU A 31 -4.48 1.22 16.35
C LEU A 31 -5.99 1.51 16.39
N HIS A 32 -6.53 2.06 15.31
CA HIS A 32 -7.93 2.44 15.23
C HIS A 32 -8.65 1.79 14.04
N GLU A 33 -9.95 1.57 14.18
CA GLU A 33 -10.82 1.12 13.09
C GLU A 33 -11.20 2.31 12.21
N LEU A 34 -11.18 2.15 10.89
CA LEU A 34 -11.76 3.16 9.99
C LEU A 34 -13.29 3.20 10.08
N TYR A 35 -13.90 2.04 10.32
CA TYR A 35 -15.34 1.88 10.53
C TYR A 35 -15.59 0.79 11.58
N PRO A 36 -16.62 0.91 12.43
CA PRO A 36 -16.92 -0.08 13.45
C PRO A 36 -17.07 -1.49 12.88
N GLY A 37 -16.41 -2.47 13.52
CA GLY A 37 -16.52 -3.89 13.19
C GLY A 37 -15.75 -4.29 11.93
N ARG A 38 -14.69 -3.55 11.60
CA ARG A 38 -13.73 -3.95 10.56
C ARG A 38 -12.66 -4.84 11.15
N ASP A 39 -12.26 -5.84 10.38
CA ASP A 39 -11.19 -6.75 10.77
C ASP A 39 -9.79 -6.18 10.50
N LEU A 40 -9.70 -4.93 10.02
CA LEU A 40 -8.46 -4.19 9.84
C LEU A 40 -8.42 -2.95 10.73
N LEU A 41 -7.26 -2.75 11.33
CA LEU A 41 -6.91 -1.59 12.14
C LEU A 41 -5.83 -0.78 11.44
N HIS A 42 -5.80 0.51 11.73
CA HIS A 42 -4.98 1.46 11.00
C HIS A 42 -4.17 2.35 11.93
N ILE A 43 -3.05 2.83 11.40
CA ILE A 43 -2.27 3.96 11.91
C ILE A 43 -1.84 4.81 10.72
N ASP A 44 -1.98 6.11 10.87
CA ASP A 44 -1.45 7.09 9.94
C ASP A 44 -0.02 7.41 10.40
N LEU A 45 0.99 6.86 9.72
CA LEU A 45 2.38 7.01 10.16
C LEU A 45 2.93 8.39 9.80
N GLU A 46 2.59 8.88 8.61
CA GLU A 46 2.82 10.25 8.17
C GLU A 46 1.84 10.61 7.05
N ALA A 47 1.86 11.87 6.61
CA ALA A 47 1.02 12.35 5.52
C ALA A 47 1.13 11.45 4.27
N GLY A 48 0.02 10.80 3.90
CA GLY A 48 -0.05 9.92 2.74
C GLY A 48 0.55 8.52 2.94
N LEU A 49 1.03 8.17 4.14
CA LEU A 49 1.62 6.88 4.49
C LEU A 49 0.86 6.22 5.65
N ASN A 50 0.16 5.13 5.35
CA ASN A 50 -0.70 4.44 6.32
C ASN A 50 -0.35 2.96 6.41
N LEU A 51 -0.51 2.37 7.58
CA LEU A 51 -0.30 0.95 7.81
C LEU A 51 -1.63 0.32 8.22
N SER A 52 -1.85 -0.92 7.79
CA SER A 52 -2.99 -1.73 8.24
C SER A 52 -2.53 -2.98 8.95
N PHE A 53 -3.31 -3.37 9.96
CA PHE A 53 -3.04 -4.49 10.83
C PHE A 53 -4.28 -5.37 10.96
N TRP A 54 -4.09 -6.68 11.05
CA TRP A 54 -5.17 -7.60 11.35
C TRP A 54 -5.72 -7.33 12.76
N ALA A 55 -7.04 -7.23 12.91
CA ALA A 55 -7.65 -6.82 14.17
C ALA A 55 -7.43 -7.85 15.28
N GLU A 56 -7.41 -9.14 14.96
CA GLU A 56 -7.28 -10.22 15.95
C GLU A 56 -5.85 -10.34 16.48
N THR A 57 -4.86 -10.39 15.58
CA THR A 57 -3.45 -10.67 15.94
C THR A 57 -2.57 -9.43 15.96
N LYS A 58 -3.07 -8.29 15.46
CA LYS A 58 -2.28 -7.07 15.22
C LYS A 58 -1.08 -7.32 14.29
N GLN A 59 -1.18 -8.28 13.38
CA GLN A 59 -0.16 -8.52 12.35
C GLN A 59 -0.18 -7.38 11.33
N PHE A 60 0.98 -6.84 10.99
CA PHE A 60 1.14 -5.81 9.98
C PHE A 60 0.94 -6.38 8.57
N GLU A 61 -0.14 -5.99 7.92
CA GLU A 61 -0.60 -6.63 6.69
C GLU A 61 -0.33 -5.85 5.42
N ALA A 62 -0.40 -4.52 5.50
CA ALA A 62 -0.20 -3.68 4.33
C ALA A 62 0.30 -2.28 4.66
N LEU A 63 1.22 -1.81 3.83
CA LEU A 63 1.72 -0.44 3.76
C LEU A 63 1.08 0.28 2.57
N PHE A 64 0.40 1.38 2.81
CA PHE A 64 -0.24 2.22 1.79
C PHE A 64 0.55 3.51 1.60
N ILE A 65 0.96 3.79 0.37
CA ILE A 65 1.64 5.04 0.00
C ILE A 65 0.81 5.76 -1.06
N THR A 66 0.28 6.93 -0.72
CA THR A 66 -0.58 7.72 -1.59
C THR A 66 0.25 8.69 -2.42
N LEU A 67 0.26 8.54 -3.74
CA LEU A 67 1.07 9.36 -4.65
C LEU A 67 0.28 10.48 -5.32
N LYS A 68 -1.03 10.32 -5.52
CA LYS A 68 -1.87 11.32 -6.20
C LYS A 68 -3.15 11.62 -5.42
N LYS A 69 -3.46 12.90 -5.25
CA LYS A 69 -4.69 13.42 -4.66
C LYS A 69 -5.83 13.37 -5.67
N VAL A 70 -6.53 12.25 -5.68
CA VAL A 70 -7.67 12.04 -6.58
C VAL A 70 -9.00 12.60 -6.07
N MET A 71 -9.07 13.02 -4.79
CA MET A 71 -10.24 13.66 -4.19
C MET A 71 -9.88 14.55 -3.00
N SER A 72 -10.82 15.40 -2.58
CA SER A 72 -10.66 16.23 -1.38
C SER A 72 -10.47 15.35 -0.13
N GLY A 73 -9.62 15.79 0.80
CA GLY A 73 -9.28 15.06 2.02
C GLY A 73 -8.15 14.04 1.87
N ILE A 74 -7.78 13.65 0.64
CA ILE A 74 -6.57 12.83 0.42
C ILE A 74 -5.32 13.71 0.51
N VAL A 75 -4.30 13.20 1.20
CA VAL A 75 -2.98 13.81 1.34
C VAL A 75 -1.97 12.95 0.60
N GLU A 76 -1.15 13.58 -0.22
CA GLU A 76 -0.06 12.93 -0.96
C GLU A 76 1.15 12.72 -0.04
N TYR A 77 1.81 11.59 -0.23
CA TYR A 77 3.10 11.30 0.34
C TYR A 77 4.19 12.02 -0.46
N THR A 78 5.03 12.77 0.24
CA THR A 78 6.09 13.61 -0.36
C THR A 78 7.51 13.20 0.04
N GLY A 79 7.65 12.11 0.81
CA GLY A 79 8.95 11.57 1.15
C GLY A 79 9.56 10.71 0.05
N GLU A 80 10.70 10.09 0.35
CA GLU A 80 11.42 9.28 -0.62
C GLU A 80 10.77 7.89 -0.80
N LEU A 81 10.97 7.32 -1.99
CA LEU A 81 10.56 5.97 -2.35
C LEU A 81 11.79 5.13 -2.73
N PRO A 82 11.85 3.85 -2.35
CA PRO A 82 12.94 2.98 -2.79
C PRO A 82 12.82 2.66 -4.28
N PRO A 83 13.94 2.46 -5.00
CA PRO A 83 13.90 1.95 -6.36
C PRO A 83 13.14 0.60 -6.43
N PRO A 84 12.38 0.34 -7.50
CA PRO A 84 12.22 1.15 -8.72
C PRO A 84 11.03 2.13 -8.65
N TYR A 85 10.48 2.41 -7.46
CA TYR A 85 9.25 3.20 -7.32
C TYR A 85 9.51 4.71 -7.41
N SER A 86 8.57 5.44 -8.00
CA SER A 86 8.60 6.89 -8.20
C SER A 86 7.22 7.48 -7.92
N SER A 87 7.18 8.77 -7.56
CA SER A 87 5.92 9.51 -7.36
C SER A 87 5.13 9.70 -8.67
N GLU A 88 5.85 9.75 -9.80
CA GLU A 88 5.28 9.86 -11.14
C GLU A 88 5.57 8.56 -11.90
N MET A 89 4.55 7.72 -12.04
CA MET A 89 4.58 6.49 -12.81
C MET A 89 3.22 6.27 -13.49
N THR A 90 3.23 5.63 -14.64
CA THR A 90 2.03 5.16 -15.34
C THR A 90 1.94 3.63 -15.34
N GLN A 91 0.79 3.09 -15.72
CA GLN A 91 0.65 1.65 -15.94
C GLN A 91 1.67 1.12 -16.95
N SER A 92 1.95 1.88 -18.01
CA SER A 92 2.96 1.51 -19.00
C SER A 92 4.36 1.38 -18.40
N ASP A 93 4.74 2.29 -17.48
CA ASP A 93 6.01 2.21 -16.77
C ASP A 93 6.04 0.99 -15.84
N VAL A 94 4.93 0.70 -15.16
CA VAL A 94 4.79 -0.50 -14.32
C VAL A 94 4.97 -1.76 -15.16
N HIS A 95 4.33 -1.87 -16.33
CA HIS A 95 4.49 -3.02 -17.23
C HIS A 95 5.93 -3.17 -17.73
N ALA A 96 6.60 -2.06 -18.02
CA ALA A 96 7.99 -2.07 -18.47
C ALA A 96 8.95 -2.59 -17.39
N ILE A 97 8.66 -2.33 -16.11
CA ILE A 97 9.51 -2.71 -14.97
C ILE A 97 9.16 -4.11 -14.45
N PHE A 98 7.87 -4.42 -14.30
CA PHE A 98 7.38 -5.61 -13.60
C PHE A 98 6.82 -6.70 -14.53
N GLY A 99 6.64 -6.40 -15.82
CA GLY A 99 6.10 -7.34 -16.79
C GLY A 99 4.59 -7.52 -16.68
N GLN A 100 4.12 -8.76 -16.71
CA GLN A 100 2.69 -9.09 -16.66
C GLN A 100 2.18 -9.20 -15.21
N PRO A 101 1.04 -8.60 -14.86
CA PRO A 101 0.48 -8.69 -13.52
C PRO A 101 0.00 -10.10 -13.19
N MET A 102 0.10 -10.49 -11.92
CA MET A 102 -0.50 -11.74 -11.42
C MET A 102 -2.02 -11.63 -11.26
N GLU A 103 -2.49 -10.45 -10.87
CA GLU A 103 -3.91 -10.13 -10.78
C GLU A 103 -4.14 -8.73 -11.32
N SER A 104 -5.25 -8.51 -12.01
CA SER A 104 -5.62 -7.20 -12.52
C SER A 104 -7.12 -7.00 -12.47
N ARG A 105 -7.52 -5.75 -12.24
CA ARG A 105 -8.90 -5.29 -12.39
C ARG A 105 -8.88 -3.97 -13.12
N GLY A 106 -9.46 -3.95 -14.31
CA GLY A 106 -9.51 -2.75 -15.14
C GLY A 106 -10.40 -1.62 -14.57
N PRO A 107 -10.37 -0.45 -15.22
CA PRO A 107 -11.28 0.67 -14.99
C PRO A 107 -12.74 0.27 -14.87
N ILE A 108 -13.46 0.88 -13.92
CA ILE A 108 -14.92 0.72 -13.77
C ILE A 108 -15.59 2.07 -13.92
N LYS A 109 -16.69 2.10 -14.68
CA LYS A 109 -17.55 3.28 -14.78
C LYS A 109 -18.54 3.29 -13.62
N MET A 110 -18.31 4.17 -12.65
CA MET A 110 -19.21 4.41 -11.53
C MET A 110 -20.27 5.46 -11.89
N PRO A 111 -21.42 5.48 -11.20
CA PRO A 111 -22.39 6.55 -11.33
C PRO A 111 -21.78 7.92 -11.01
N LYS A 112 -22.39 8.99 -11.53
CA LYS A 112 -22.04 10.36 -11.14
C LYS A 112 -22.28 10.55 -9.63
N PRO A 113 -21.44 11.30 -8.91
CA PRO A 113 -20.34 12.12 -9.42
C PRO A 113 -18.99 11.40 -9.56
N MET A 114 -18.87 10.12 -9.16
CA MET A 114 -17.57 9.42 -9.14
C MET A 114 -16.95 9.22 -10.52
N GLY A 115 -17.74 8.96 -11.56
CA GLY A 115 -17.22 8.81 -12.92
C GLY A 115 -16.39 7.54 -13.12
N GLN A 116 -15.34 7.60 -13.94
CA GLN A 116 -14.49 6.44 -14.27
C GLN A 116 -13.36 6.27 -13.25
N THR A 117 -13.11 5.04 -12.81
CA THR A 117 -11.95 4.67 -11.96
C THR A 117 -10.79 4.16 -12.81
N GLY A 118 -9.57 4.09 -12.26
CA GLY A 118 -8.39 3.57 -12.97
C GLY A 118 -8.15 2.06 -12.86
N GLY A 119 -8.83 1.37 -11.94
CA GLY A 119 -8.53 -0.03 -11.65
C GLY A 119 -7.26 -0.23 -10.81
N TRP A 120 -6.75 -1.46 -10.80
CA TRP A 120 -5.54 -1.86 -10.09
C TRP A 120 -4.90 -3.12 -10.68
N GLU A 121 -3.62 -3.32 -10.40
CA GLU A 121 -2.84 -4.51 -10.76
C GLU A 121 -1.95 -4.92 -9.59
N SER A 122 -1.61 -6.20 -9.49
CA SER A 122 -0.66 -6.68 -8.51
C SER A 122 0.45 -7.54 -9.10
N TYR A 123 1.61 -7.48 -8.46
CA TYR A 123 2.84 -8.13 -8.89
C TYR A 123 3.53 -8.76 -7.67
N PRO A 124 4.10 -9.97 -7.80
CA PRO A 124 4.94 -10.51 -6.74
C PRO A 124 6.19 -9.64 -6.59
N LEU A 125 6.61 -9.40 -5.36
CA LEU A 125 7.95 -8.88 -5.11
C LEU A 125 8.97 -10.01 -5.31
N ASP A 126 10.24 -9.64 -5.53
CA ASP A 126 11.32 -10.63 -5.64
C ASP A 126 11.33 -11.54 -4.39
N PRO A 127 11.05 -12.85 -4.53
CA PRO A 127 10.91 -13.75 -3.39
C PRO A 127 12.23 -13.98 -2.65
N ALA A 128 13.39 -13.71 -3.27
CA ALA A 128 14.69 -13.78 -2.59
C ALA A 128 14.90 -12.62 -1.61
N ILE A 129 14.25 -11.48 -1.84
CA ILE A 129 14.37 -10.27 -1.01
C ILE A 129 13.15 -10.11 -0.11
N TYR A 130 11.95 -10.31 -0.66
CA TYR A 130 10.65 -10.07 -0.05
C TYR A 130 9.75 -11.31 -0.15
N PRO A 131 10.11 -12.42 0.53
CA PRO A 131 9.34 -13.66 0.44
C PRO A 131 7.90 -13.46 0.89
N GLY A 132 6.97 -14.03 0.12
CA GLY A 132 5.53 -14.03 0.40
C GLY A 132 4.85 -12.66 0.27
N LYS A 133 5.47 -11.69 -0.40
CA LYS A 133 4.96 -10.31 -0.50
C LYS A 133 4.65 -9.94 -1.94
N LYS A 134 3.65 -9.09 -2.12
CA LYS A 134 3.27 -8.48 -3.38
C LYS A 134 3.14 -6.97 -3.25
N ILE A 135 3.18 -6.30 -4.39
CA ILE A 135 2.79 -4.90 -4.52
C ILE A 135 1.52 -4.81 -5.36
N VAL A 136 0.60 -3.95 -4.95
CA VAL A 136 -0.57 -3.55 -5.72
C VAL A 136 -0.40 -2.10 -6.16
N PHE A 137 -0.52 -1.85 -7.45
CA PHE A 137 -0.60 -0.53 -8.04
C PHE A 137 -2.06 -0.19 -8.26
N GLN A 138 -2.53 0.91 -7.67
CA GLN A 138 -3.83 1.47 -8.01
C GLN A 138 -3.65 2.65 -8.95
N TYR A 139 -4.59 2.81 -9.89
CA TYR A 139 -4.48 3.82 -10.92
C TYR A 139 -5.56 4.92 -10.84
N THR A 140 -5.22 6.10 -11.37
CA THR A 140 -6.17 7.14 -11.77
C THR A 140 -6.90 6.72 -13.05
N ALA A 141 -7.98 7.42 -13.44
CA ALA A 141 -8.66 7.17 -14.71
C ALA A 141 -7.75 7.39 -15.94
N ALA A 142 -6.66 8.17 -15.78
CA ALA A 142 -5.62 8.38 -16.78
C ALA A 142 -4.51 7.31 -16.75
N MET A 143 -4.69 6.24 -15.98
CA MET A 143 -3.72 5.15 -15.78
C MET A 143 -2.39 5.60 -15.17
N GLU A 144 -2.40 6.68 -14.40
CA GLU A 144 -1.27 7.07 -13.56
C GLU A 144 -1.35 6.34 -12.22
N VAL A 145 -0.22 5.93 -11.66
CA VAL A 145 -0.18 5.32 -10.34
C VAL A 145 -0.57 6.37 -9.30
N LYS A 146 -1.62 6.07 -8.51
CA LYS A 146 -2.08 6.94 -7.41
C LYS A 146 -1.77 6.38 -6.03
N THR A 147 -1.58 5.07 -5.91
CA THR A 147 -1.32 4.43 -4.63
C THR A 147 -0.48 3.18 -4.85
N LEU A 148 0.57 3.03 -4.04
CA LEU A 148 1.33 1.80 -3.89
C LEU A 148 0.84 1.10 -2.63
N ILE A 149 0.57 -0.20 -2.73
CA ILE A 149 0.18 -1.02 -1.58
C ILE A 149 1.09 -2.23 -1.51
N PHE A 150 1.99 -2.26 -0.54
CA PHE A 150 2.81 -3.44 -0.26
C PHE A 150 2.07 -4.32 0.74
N THR A 151 1.90 -5.60 0.44
CA THR A 151 1.09 -6.50 1.29
C THR A 151 1.56 -7.95 1.19
N LEU A 152 1.11 -8.79 2.12
CA LEU A 152 1.31 -10.23 2.07
C LEU A 152 0.49 -10.84 0.92
N ILE A 153 1.03 -11.86 0.26
CA ILE A 153 0.30 -12.66 -0.76
C ILE A 153 -0.77 -13.50 -0.08
N ASP A 154 -0.40 -14.16 1.02
CA ASP A 154 -1.29 -14.95 1.86
C ASP A 154 -1.29 -14.33 3.27
N LYS A 155 -2.48 -13.95 3.73
CA LYS A 155 -2.72 -13.35 5.04
C LYS A 155 -3.20 -14.37 6.07
N GLY A 156 -3.52 -15.59 5.65
CA GLY A 156 -4.08 -16.63 6.51
C GLY A 156 -5.53 -16.37 6.94
N HIS A 157 -6.20 -15.37 6.37
CA HIS A 157 -7.61 -15.06 6.55
C HIS A 157 -8.18 -14.36 5.31
N ASP A 158 -9.51 -14.30 5.23
CA ASP A 158 -10.27 -13.64 4.16
C ASP A 158 -10.28 -12.10 4.29
#